data_AF-A0AA38HHW0-F1
#
_entry.id   AF-A0AA38HHW0-F1
#
_cell.length_a   1.000
_cell.length_b   1.000
_cell.length_c   1.000
_cell.angle_alpha   90.00
_cell.angle_beta   90.00
_cell.angle_gamma   90.00
#
_symmetry.space_group_name_H-M   'P 1'
#
loop_
_entity.id
_entity.type
_entity.pdbx_description
1 polymer ?
#
loop_
_entity_poly.entity_id
_entity_poly.type
_entity_poly.pdbx_seq_one_letter_code
_entity_poly.pdbx_strand_id
1 'polypeptide(L)'
;MRESLYLLPIPGHPLNPFPYHQQVELTFLRSLLRLIVDHNIADYMTSKNNVVINYKDMNHTNVHGKYSLLRPRLSIPFLTTHFAKALSGACSSPRSLCSTTDLSLTFFLRACTGPVIWPARLSYPTTFLRTNLWPLKQGTPSGSIRDTSTSLFFPSLCFRWMVSHIDIFRLNRVHIFFRFTADECRDLIQRFLTDHPDPNNENVVGYNNKKCWARDCRMRLMKHDVNLGRAVFWDMKNRLPRAVTTIEWDESFVSVYSKDNPSLLFNMCGFEVRILPKCRASFEEMSQRDGVWNLQNEVTKERTAQAFLRVDDASMAKFNNRVRQILMASGSTTFTKIINKWNTALIGLMTYFREAAVNTPELLDLLVKCENKIQTRVKIGLNSKMPSRFPPVHSLPRLYSATIGLPLFFFRQVVFYTPKELGGLGMLSMGHVLIPQSDLRWSKQTETQITHFRSGMSHDEDCLIPNLYRYIQPWESEFIDSQRVWAEYALKRQEAAQQNRHLTLEDLEDSWDRGIPRINTLFQKDRHTLAYDKGWRVRTDFKQYQVLKNNPFWWTHQRHDGKLWNCMTVLRPLFSE
;
A
#
# COMPACT_ATOMS: atom_id res chain seq x y z
N MET A 1 -32.02 -7.10 7.26
CA MET A 1 -31.23 -7.82 8.28
C MET A 1 -29.76 -7.47 8.04
N ARG A 2 -29.26 -6.43 8.72
CA ARG A 2 -28.34 -6.51 9.89
C ARG A 2 -26.99 -7.14 9.53
N GLU A 3 -26.13 -6.35 8.91
CA GLU A 3 -24.71 -6.66 8.77
C GLU A 3 -23.94 -5.38 9.10
N SER A 4 -23.04 -5.48 10.09
CA SER A 4 -22.06 -4.43 10.35
C SER A 4 -20.65 -4.94 10.05
N LEU A 5 -19.92 -4.21 9.20
CA LEU A 5 -18.57 -4.53 8.73
C LEU A 5 -17.59 -3.51 9.31
N TYR A 6 -16.41 -3.97 9.76
CA TYR A 6 -15.41 -3.13 10.44
C TYR A 6 -14.07 -3.21 9.76
N LEU A 7 -13.32 -2.11 9.78
CA LEU A 7 -11.87 -2.12 9.60
C LEU A 7 -11.24 -1.19 10.63
N LEU A 8 -10.33 -1.72 11.44
CA LEU A 8 -9.43 -0.94 12.28
C LEU A 8 -8.19 -0.60 11.47
N PRO A 9 -7.93 0.64 11.03
CA PRO A 9 -6.56 1.03 10.71
C PRO A 9 -5.93 1.78 11.88
N ILE A 10 -4.77 1.30 12.30
CA ILE A 10 -3.92 1.92 13.33
C ILE A 10 -2.82 2.74 12.63
N PRO A 11 -2.95 4.07 12.48
CA PRO A 11 -1.81 4.93 12.11
C PRO A 11 -0.92 5.29 13.31
N GLY A 12 0.30 4.72 13.38
CA GLY A 12 1.31 5.14 14.36
C GLY A 12 1.83 6.58 14.20
N HIS A 13 2.23 7.19 15.33
CA HIS A 13 2.79 8.54 15.49
C HIS A 13 3.87 8.95 14.47
N PRO A 14 3.94 10.24 14.06
CA PRO A 14 5.06 10.79 13.28
C PRO A 14 6.37 11.06 14.06
N LEU A 15 6.37 11.02 15.40
CA LEU A 15 7.54 11.33 16.26
C LEU A 15 7.99 10.11 17.09
N ASN A 16 7.11 9.13 17.31
CA ASN A 16 7.41 7.86 17.97
C ASN A 16 6.83 6.69 17.16
N PRO A 17 7.54 6.19 16.14
CA PRO A 17 6.95 5.18 15.26
C PRO A 17 6.86 3.76 15.88
N PHE A 18 7.25 3.56 17.15
CA PHE A 18 7.56 2.24 17.70
C PHE A 18 7.37 2.04 19.22
N PRO A 19 6.15 2.06 19.80
CA PRO A 19 5.96 1.66 21.20
C PRO A 19 6.32 0.17 21.44
N TYR A 20 6.01 -0.71 20.48
CA TYR A 20 6.30 -2.15 20.53
C TYR A 20 7.80 -2.49 20.60
N HIS A 21 8.67 -1.64 20.04
CA HIS A 21 10.12 -1.91 20.04
C HIS A 21 10.82 -1.49 21.32
N GLN A 22 10.18 -0.63 22.12
CA GLN A 22 10.79 -0.07 23.31
C GLN A 22 10.54 -0.91 24.57
N GLN A 23 9.57 -1.84 24.52
CA GLN A 23 9.04 -2.56 25.67
C GLN A 23 9.35 -4.07 25.67
N VAL A 24 10.05 -4.59 24.64
CA VAL A 24 10.38 -6.03 24.61
C VAL A 24 11.54 -6.34 25.56
N GLU A 25 11.23 -7.08 26.62
CA GLU A 25 12.26 -7.62 27.52
C GLU A 25 13.12 -8.69 26.82
N LEU A 26 14.44 -8.55 26.94
CA LEU A 26 15.42 -9.44 26.30
C LEU A 26 15.38 -10.87 26.86
N THR A 27 15.03 -11.02 28.14
CA THR A 27 14.84 -12.32 28.81
C THR A 27 13.66 -13.08 28.21
N PHE A 28 12.51 -12.41 28.06
CA PHE A 28 11.32 -12.97 27.43
C PHE A 28 11.57 -13.33 25.96
N LEU A 29 12.24 -12.42 25.22
CA LEU A 29 12.62 -12.66 23.82
C LEU A 29 13.53 -13.89 23.67
N ARG A 30 14.49 -14.08 24.57
CA ARG A 30 15.38 -15.26 24.58
C ARG A 30 14.58 -16.56 24.71
N SER A 31 13.63 -16.61 25.64
CA SER A 31 12.79 -17.79 25.85
C SER A 31 11.93 -18.10 24.62
N LEU A 32 11.34 -17.08 24.00
CA LEU A 32 10.57 -17.25 22.76
C LEU A 32 11.44 -17.73 21.60
N LEU A 33 12.67 -17.22 21.45
CA LEU A 33 13.56 -17.61 20.35
C LEU A 33 14.05 -19.04 20.45
N ARG A 34 14.28 -19.54 21.67
CA ARG A 34 14.67 -20.94 21.93
C ARG A 34 13.60 -21.95 21.53
N LEU A 35 12.33 -21.53 21.39
CA LEU A 35 11.26 -22.40 20.88
C LEU A 35 11.33 -22.59 19.35
N ILE A 36 12.03 -21.71 18.63
CA ILE A 36 12.00 -21.66 17.17
C ILE A 36 13.37 -22.00 16.57
N VAL A 37 14.45 -21.53 17.20
CA VAL A 37 15.82 -21.62 16.69
C VAL A 37 16.71 -22.30 17.73
N ASP A 38 17.82 -22.87 17.27
CA ASP A 38 18.83 -23.46 18.16
C ASP A 38 19.27 -22.47 19.26
N HIS A 39 19.51 -23.03 20.44
CA HIS A 39 19.83 -22.28 21.67
C HIS A 39 21.04 -21.35 21.50
N ASN A 40 22.07 -21.78 20.77
CA ASN A 40 23.25 -20.95 20.48
C ASN A 40 22.90 -19.71 19.65
N ILE A 41 22.02 -19.86 18.67
CA ILE A 41 21.59 -18.77 17.79
C ILE A 41 20.66 -17.83 18.57
N ALA A 42 19.74 -18.36 19.37
CA ALA A 42 18.87 -17.57 20.23
C ALA A 42 19.69 -16.71 21.22
N ASP A 43 20.70 -17.30 21.85
CA ASP A 43 21.58 -16.60 22.80
C ASP A 43 22.46 -15.56 22.10
N TYR A 44 22.94 -15.86 20.88
CA TYR A 44 23.61 -14.87 20.04
C TYR A 44 22.69 -13.69 19.70
N MET A 45 21.45 -13.95 19.27
CA MET A 45 20.51 -12.88 18.89
C MET A 45 20.17 -11.97 20.08
N THR A 46 19.95 -12.55 21.26
CA THR A 46 19.64 -11.79 22.47
C THR A 46 20.86 -11.01 22.98
N SER A 47 22.03 -11.65 23.09
CA SER A 47 23.26 -10.97 23.54
C SER A 47 23.64 -9.83 22.61
N LYS A 48 23.44 -9.98 21.29
CA LYS A 48 23.75 -8.92 20.33
C LYS A 48 22.91 -7.67 20.58
N ASN A 49 21.67 -7.80 21.08
CA ASN A 49 20.80 -6.66 21.36
C ASN A 49 21.24 -5.83 22.59
N ASN A 50 22.02 -6.42 23.49
CA ASN A 50 22.62 -5.75 24.63
C ASN A 50 23.98 -5.14 24.25
N VAL A 51 23.97 -3.90 23.76
CA VAL A 51 25.17 -3.18 23.29
C VAL A 51 25.17 -1.75 23.78
N VAL A 52 26.37 -1.17 23.88
CA VAL A 52 26.54 0.27 24.13
C VAL A 52 26.15 1.05 22.87
N ILE A 53 25.29 2.05 23.04
CA ILE A 53 24.89 3.01 22.02
C ILE A 53 25.61 4.31 22.32
N ASN A 54 26.39 4.75 21.33
CA ASN A 54 27.19 5.97 21.41
C ASN A 54 26.61 7.00 20.45
N TYR A 55 26.47 8.24 20.91
CA TYR A 55 26.17 9.40 20.08
C TYR A 55 26.98 10.59 20.59
N LYS A 56 27.99 11.01 19.80
CA LYS A 56 29.00 11.99 20.24
C LYS A 56 29.61 11.53 21.58
N ASP A 57 29.47 12.32 22.63
CA ASP A 57 30.03 12.05 23.96
C ASP A 57 29.09 11.21 24.86
N MET A 58 27.87 10.94 24.40
CA MET A 58 26.87 10.20 25.18
C MET A 58 26.97 8.70 24.90
N ASN A 59 27.12 7.91 25.95
CA ASN A 59 27.14 6.45 25.89
C ASN A 59 26.07 5.88 26.83
N HIS A 60 25.29 4.91 26.36
CA HIS A 60 24.37 4.17 27.23
C HIS A 60 24.32 2.68 26.85
N THR A 61 24.19 1.81 27.83
CA THR A 61 23.98 0.37 27.61
C THR A 61 22.51 0.06 27.40
N ASN A 62 22.18 -0.60 26.30
CA ASN A 62 20.80 -0.95 25.97
C ASN A 62 20.35 -2.25 26.67
N VAL A 63 20.00 -2.15 27.96
CA VAL A 63 19.59 -3.30 28.79
C VAL A 63 18.13 -3.69 28.57
N HIS A 64 17.23 -2.72 28.40
CA HIS A 64 15.77 -2.93 28.35
C HIS A 64 15.19 -3.03 26.93
N GLY A 65 16.03 -3.14 25.91
CA GLY A 65 15.55 -3.19 24.53
C GLY A 65 14.91 -1.89 24.01
N LYS A 66 14.92 -0.79 24.79
CA LYS A 66 14.39 0.54 24.43
C LYS A 66 14.85 1.03 23.04
N TYR A 67 16.00 0.56 22.56
CA TYR A 67 16.54 0.90 21.26
C TYR A 67 16.86 -0.33 20.38
N SER A 68 16.56 -1.57 20.82
CA SER A 68 17.13 -2.79 20.24
C SER A 68 16.50 -3.22 18.92
N LEU A 69 15.21 -3.00 18.72
CA LEU A 69 14.54 -3.40 17.47
C LEU A 69 14.62 -2.31 16.39
N LEU A 70 15.29 -1.19 16.69
CA LEU A 70 15.51 -0.04 15.79
C LEU A 70 16.92 -0.01 15.18
N ARG A 71 17.80 -0.97 15.52
CA ARG A 71 19.16 -1.01 14.95
C ARG A 71 19.22 -1.76 13.61
N PRO A 72 20.26 -1.48 12.82
CA PRO A 72 20.42 -2.08 11.51
C PRO A 72 21.08 -3.43 11.55
N ARG A 73 20.32 -4.49 11.81
CA ARG A 73 20.85 -5.85 11.74
C ARG A 73 19.98 -6.75 10.90
N LEU A 74 20.63 -7.64 10.16
CA LEU A 74 20.01 -8.52 9.17
C LEU A 74 18.97 -9.49 9.79
N SER A 75 19.08 -9.78 11.09
CA SER A 75 18.18 -10.69 11.82
C SER A 75 16.96 -10.04 12.48
N ILE A 76 16.90 -8.70 12.56
CA ILE A 76 15.80 -7.98 13.22
C ILE A 76 14.46 -8.13 12.49
N PRO A 77 14.38 -8.13 11.14
CA PRO A 77 13.15 -8.44 10.40
C PRO A 77 12.52 -9.77 10.81
N PHE A 78 13.35 -10.77 11.12
CA PHE A 78 12.90 -12.07 11.58
C PHE A 78 12.30 -11.93 13.00
N LEU A 79 13.01 -11.29 13.92
CA LEU A 79 12.55 -11.08 15.30
C LEU A 79 11.23 -10.30 15.38
N THR A 80 11.11 -9.20 14.63
CA THR A 80 9.90 -8.37 14.63
C THR A 80 8.72 -9.12 14.06
N THR A 81 8.89 -9.83 12.94
CA THR A 81 7.80 -10.61 12.32
C THR A 81 7.31 -11.73 13.23
N HIS A 82 8.22 -12.43 13.94
CA HIS A 82 7.86 -13.53 14.83
C HIS A 82 7.21 -13.05 16.12
N PHE A 83 7.73 -11.98 16.73
CA PHE A 83 7.11 -11.37 17.89
C PHE A 83 5.72 -10.84 17.56
N ALA A 84 5.58 -10.18 16.41
CA ALA A 84 4.29 -9.74 15.91
C ALA A 84 3.35 -10.92 15.66
N LYS A 85 3.83 -12.04 15.10
CA LYS A 85 3.03 -13.28 14.94
C LYS A 85 2.57 -13.86 16.28
N ALA A 86 3.40 -13.80 17.32
CA ALA A 86 3.02 -14.20 18.67
C ALA A 86 1.93 -13.28 19.25
N LEU A 87 2.02 -11.96 19.03
CA LEU A 87 0.98 -11.00 19.41
C LEU A 87 -0.32 -11.20 18.62
N SER A 88 -0.23 -11.51 17.33
CA SER A 88 -1.39 -11.92 16.53
C SER A 88 -2.04 -13.18 17.10
N GLY A 89 -1.23 -14.16 17.51
CA GLY A 89 -1.70 -15.37 18.19
C GLY A 89 -2.35 -15.11 19.57
N ALA A 90 -2.03 -13.99 20.23
CA ALA A 90 -2.69 -13.57 21.46
C ALA A 90 -4.00 -12.82 21.19
N CYS A 91 -4.06 -12.03 20.11
CA CYS A 91 -5.29 -11.36 19.69
C CYS A 91 -6.32 -12.32 19.07
N SER A 92 -5.86 -13.40 18.43
CA SER A 92 -6.70 -14.47 17.88
C SER A 92 -6.84 -15.63 18.87
N SER A 93 -8.00 -16.29 18.95
CA SER A 93 -8.07 -17.58 19.65
C SER A 93 -7.40 -18.65 18.77
N PRO A 94 -6.68 -19.63 19.33
CA PRO A 94 -5.87 -20.60 18.58
C PRO A 94 -6.68 -21.57 17.70
N ARG A 95 -8.02 -21.45 17.62
CA ARG A 95 -8.90 -22.52 17.16
C ARG A 95 -9.28 -22.50 15.68
N SER A 96 -8.89 -21.52 14.84
CA SER A 96 -9.36 -21.59 13.43
C SER A 96 -8.66 -20.81 12.30
N LEU A 97 -7.64 -19.99 12.56
CA LEU A 97 -7.01 -19.18 11.49
C LEU A 97 -5.85 -19.89 10.78
N CYS A 98 -5.18 -20.84 11.44
CA CYS A 98 -4.28 -21.78 10.78
C CYS A 98 -5.03 -23.10 10.58
N SER A 99 -5.07 -23.59 9.36
CA SER A 99 -5.51 -24.96 9.04
C SER A 99 -4.63 -26.00 9.74
N THR A 100 -5.04 -27.27 9.62
CA THR A 100 -4.21 -28.44 9.93
C THR A 100 -2.80 -28.29 9.37
N THR A 101 -1.80 -28.72 10.15
CA THR A 101 -0.35 -28.59 9.90
C THR A 101 0.12 -29.04 8.51
N ASP A 102 -0.69 -29.85 7.83
CA ASP A 102 -0.34 -30.52 6.58
C ASP A 102 -0.65 -29.68 5.32
N LEU A 103 -1.53 -28.68 5.42
CA LEU A 103 -1.92 -27.81 4.30
C LEU A 103 -2.00 -26.36 4.77
N SER A 104 -0.98 -25.55 4.47
CA SER A 104 -1.02 -24.10 4.71
C SER A 104 -1.94 -23.41 3.70
N LEU A 105 -2.92 -22.65 4.17
CA LEU A 105 -3.80 -21.85 3.34
C LEU A 105 -3.07 -20.65 2.72
N THR A 106 -3.43 -20.30 1.48
CA THR A 106 -3.03 -19.06 0.82
C THR A 106 -3.83 -17.87 1.38
N PHE A 107 -3.29 -16.65 1.19
CA PHE A 107 -3.84 -15.41 1.75
C PHE A 107 -5.36 -15.26 1.49
N PHE A 108 -6.13 -15.00 2.55
CA PHE A 108 -7.61 -14.91 2.55
C PHE A 108 -8.40 -16.20 2.26
N LEU A 109 -7.78 -17.39 2.25
CA LEU A 109 -8.52 -18.66 2.10
C LEU A 109 -8.66 -19.40 3.44
N ARG A 110 -9.75 -20.16 3.60
CA ARG A 110 -10.03 -21.00 4.77
C ARG A 110 -10.39 -22.42 4.33
N ALA A 111 -9.88 -23.43 5.04
CA ALA A 111 -10.21 -24.83 4.80
C ALA A 111 -11.56 -25.16 5.46
N CYS A 112 -12.48 -25.77 4.72
CA CYS A 112 -13.68 -26.38 5.27
C CYS A 112 -13.35 -27.81 5.73
N THR A 113 -13.24 -28.06 7.04
CA THR A 113 -13.07 -29.42 7.58
C THR A 113 -14.43 -30.07 7.83
N GLY A 114 -14.84 -31.00 6.97
CA GLY A 114 -15.74 -32.10 7.34
C GLY A 114 -14.93 -33.29 7.86
N PRO A 115 -15.51 -34.21 8.66
CA PRO A 115 -14.75 -35.27 9.30
C PRO A 115 -14.39 -36.35 8.28
N VAL A 116 -13.10 -36.57 8.06
CA VAL A 116 -12.62 -37.78 7.37
C VAL A 116 -11.74 -38.54 8.35
N ILE A 117 -12.22 -39.74 8.66
CA ILE A 117 -11.61 -40.75 9.53
C ILE A 117 -10.25 -41.14 8.94
N TRP A 118 -9.18 -41.03 9.74
CA TRP A 118 -7.85 -41.52 9.39
C TRP A 118 -7.84 -43.06 9.36
N PRO A 119 -7.02 -43.67 8.48
CA PRO A 119 -5.85 -44.31 9.06
C PRO A 119 -4.54 -44.13 8.28
N ALA A 120 -3.46 -44.07 9.07
CA ALA A 120 -2.09 -44.50 8.82
C ALA A 120 -1.13 -43.66 7.93
N ARG A 121 -0.20 -43.00 8.64
CA ARG A 121 1.25 -42.82 8.39
C ARG A 121 1.79 -43.11 6.99
N LEU A 122 2.47 -42.12 6.41
CA LEU A 122 3.92 -42.21 6.10
C LEU A 122 4.52 -40.82 5.87
N SER A 123 5.62 -40.59 6.58
CA SER A 123 6.55 -39.45 6.53
C SER A 123 7.28 -39.37 5.18
N TYR A 124 7.48 -38.15 4.64
CA TYR A 124 8.76 -37.52 4.25
C TYR A 124 8.52 -36.29 3.34
N PRO A 125 9.44 -35.30 3.36
CA PRO A 125 9.25 -33.98 2.75
C PRO A 125 9.79 -33.89 1.31
N THR A 126 9.50 -32.76 0.66
CA THR A 126 10.07 -32.21 -0.60
C THR A 126 9.26 -32.41 -1.88
N THR A 127 9.01 -31.27 -2.55
CA THR A 127 8.80 -31.09 -4.00
C THR A 127 7.79 -32.00 -4.69
N PHE A 128 6.58 -31.52 -4.98
CA PHE A 128 5.87 -31.96 -6.20
C PHE A 128 4.96 -30.86 -6.79
N LEU A 129 5.37 -30.38 -7.97
CA LEU A 129 4.49 -29.94 -9.06
C LEU A 129 3.67 -31.13 -9.56
N ARG A 130 2.35 -30.97 -9.80
CA ARG A 130 1.57 -31.59 -10.92
C ARG A 130 0.06 -31.38 -10.62
N THR A 131 -0.79 -30.79 -11.48
CA THR A 131 -1.24 -31.21 -12.83
C THR A 131 -1.58 -32.70 -12.92
N ASN A 132 -2.85 -33.08 -12.76
CA ASN A 132 -3.79 -33.27 -13.87
C ASN A 132 -5.03 -34.10 -13.47
N LEU A 133 -6.18 -33.65 -13.99
CA LEU A 133 -7.29 -34.42 -14.58
C LEU A 133 -7.37 -35.92 -14.27
N TRP A 134 -8.51 -36.36 -13.73
CA TRP A 134 -9.19 -37.58 -14.19
C TRP A 134 -10.70 -37.31 -14.38
N PRO A 135 -11.32 -37.85 -15.46
CA PRO A 135 -12.69 -37.54 -15.87
C PRO A 135 -13.69 -38.47 -15.18
N LEU A 136 -14.87 -37.97 -14.79
CA LEU A 136 -15.98 -38.85 -14.37
C LEU A 136 -17.30 -38.45 -15.05
N LYS A 137 -17.88 -39.49 -15.63
CA LYS A 137 -19.10 -39.60 -16.44
C LYS A 137 -20.36 -39.03 -15.80
N GLN A 138 -21.30 -38.70 -16.69
CA GLN A 138 -22.72 -38.42 -16.43
C GLN A 138 -23.39 -39.49 -15.53
N GLY A 139 -24.20 -39.01 -14.57
CA GLY A 139 -25.18 -39.77 -13.80
C GLY A 139 -26.12 -38.78 -13.07
N THR A 140 -27.42 -38.97 -13.21
CA THR A 140 -28.56 -38.07 -12.94
C THR A 140 -28.83 -37.75 -11.44
N PRO A 141 -29.74 -36.78 -11.13
CA PRO A 141 -29.70 -35.94 -9.94
C PRO A 141 -30.63 -36.39 -8.81
N SER A 142 -30.17 -36.33 -7.57
CA SER A 142 -31.03 -36.18 -6.38
C SER A 142 -30.17 -35.96 -5.13
N GLY A 143 -30.28 -34.79 -4.50
CA GLY A 143 -29.62 -34.53 -3.23
C GLY A 143 -29.52 -33.04 -2.95
N SER A 144 -30.45 -32.55 -2.13
CA SER A 144 -30.59 -31.15 -1.70
C SER A 144 -29.27 -30.53 -1.23
N ILE A 145 -28.96 -29.35 -1.77
CA ILE A 145 -27.94 -28.43 -1.27
C ILE A 145 -28.35 -28.00 0.15
N ARG A 146 -27.61 -28.48 1.16
CA ARG A 146 -27.62 -27.92 2.51
C ARG A 146 -26.18 -27.77 3.03
N ASP A 147 -25.88 -26.52 3.35
CA ASP A 147 -25.04 -26.05 4.46
C ASP A 147 -23.51 -25.95 4.30
N THR A 148 -23.08 -24.72 3.98
CA THR A 148 -21.82 -24.07 4.40
C THR A 148 -21.76 -23.89 5.93
N SER A 149 -21.76 -25.00 6.66
CA SER A 149 -21.98 -25.07 8.11
C SER A 149 -20.80 -24.57 8.97
N THR A 150 -19.56 -24.55 8.49
CA THR A 150 -18.43 -24.05 9.30
C THR A 150 -18.41 -22.52 9.45
N SER A 151 -19.22 -21.79 8.67
CA SER A 151 -19.26 -20.32 8.69
C SER A 151 -20.19 -19.73 9.77
N LEU A 152 -21.02 -20.54 10.42
CA LEU A 152 -22.12 -20.10 11.29
C LEU A 152 -22.12 -20.71 12.70
N PHE A 153 -21.23 -21.66 13.02
CA PHE A 153 -21.46 -22.59 14.15
C PHE A 153 -20.84 -22.25 15.51
N PHE A 154 -20.10 -21.14 15.70
CA PHE A 154 -19.44 -20.88 17.00
C PHE A 154 -19.75 -19.50 17.60
N PRO A 155 -20.38 -19.44 18.80
CA PRO A 155 -20.78 -18.20 19.47
C PRO A 155 -19.71 -17.57 20.39
N SER A 156 -18.43 -17.93 20.23
CA SER A 156 -17.32 -17.27 20.94
C SER A 156 -16.45 -16.51 19.94
N LEU A 157 -16.74 -15.21 19.77
CA LEU A 157 -15.95 -14.23 19.02
C LEU A 157 -15.66 -14.64 17.57
N CYS A 158 -16.67 -14.43 16.71
CA CYS A 158 -16.59 -14.60 15.26
C CYS A 158 -15.56 -13.66 14.61
N PHE A 159 -14.28 -14.03 14.67
CA PHE A 159 -13.25 -13.53 13.76
C PHE A 159 -13.50 -14.11 12.36
N ARG A 160 -14.31 -13.42 11.56
CA ARG A 160 -14.56 -13.85 10.17
C ARG A 160 -13.37 -13.55 9.27
N TRP A 161 -12.67 -12.45 9.55
CA TRP A 161 -11.42 -12.07 8.88
C TRP A 161 -10.51 -11.36 9.87
N MET A 162 -9.77 -12.12 10.69
CA MET A 162 -8.56 -11.54 11.24
C MET A 162 -7.53 -11.52 10.12
N VAL A 163 -7.51 -10.41 9.37
CA VAL A 163 -6.24 -10.01 8.80
C VAL A 163 -5.44 -9.55 10.01
N SER A 164 -4.76 -10.46 10.69
CA SER A 164 -3.52 -10.05 11.33
C SER A 164 -2.51 -9.81 10.21
N HIS A 165 -2.83 -8.87 9.33
CA HIS A 165 -1.81 -8.06 8.75
C HIS A 165 -1.29 -7.27 9.94
N ILE A 166 -0.32 -7.87 10.61
CA ILE A 166 0.99 -7.26 10.60
C ILE A 166 1.26 -7.12 9.11
N ASP A 167 1.03 -5.95 8.54
CA ASP A 167 1.52 -5.68 7.21
C ASP A 167 2.97 -6.15 7.22
N ILE A 168 3.27 -7.25 6.50
CA ILE A 168 4.65 -7.70 6.28
C ILE A 168 5.42 -6.57 5.57
N PHE A 169 4.71 -5.55 5.08
CA PHE A 169 5.26 -4.27 4.62
C PHE A 169 5.35 -3.14 5.65
N ARG A 170 4.61 -3.17 6.77
CA ARG A 170 4.71 -2.22 7.89
C ARG A 170 4.37 -2.95 9.19
N LEU A 171 5.40 -3.47 9.86
CA LEU A 171 5.35 -4.36 11.03
C LEU A 171 4.57 -3.86 12.27
N ASN A 172 3.93 -2.68 12.22
CA ASN A 172 3.32 -2.01 13.36
C ASN A 172 1.87 -1.54 13.15
N ARG A 173 1.25 -1.83 12.01
CA ARG A 173 -0.18 -1.54 11.78
C ARG A 173 -0.95 -2.84 11.85
N VAL A 174 -2.09 -2.83 12.53
CA VAL A 174 -2.99 -3.99 12.63
C VAL A 174 -4.30 -3.62 11.94
N HIS A 175 -4.76 -4.49 11.04
CA HIS A 175 -5.97 -4.29 10.24
C HIS A 175 -7.01 -5.38 10.48
N ILE A 176 -7.87 -5.22 11.49
CA ILE A 176 -8.84 -6.27 11.84
C ILE A 176 -10.20 -5.99 11.19
N PHE A 177 -10.80 -7.03 10.62
CA PHE A 177 -12.16 -6.98 10.09
C PHE A 177 -13.11 -7.88 10.88
N PHE A 178 -14.15 -7.27 11.43
CA PHE A 178 -15.20 -7.96 12.17
C PHE A 178 -16.49 -8.08 11.36
N ARG A 179 -17.24 -9.14 11.61
CA ARG A 179 -18.64 -9.28 11.20
C ARG A 179 -19.42 -9.74 12.40
N PHE A 180 -20.22 -8.85 12.96
CA PHE A 180 -21.08 -9.18 14.09
C PHE A 180 -22.52 -9.40 13.63
N THR A 181 -23.17 -10.36 14.27
CA THR A 181 -24.62 -10.46 14.26
C THR A 181 -25.23 -9.40 15.16
N ALA A 182 -26.53 -9.20 15.03
CA ALA A 182 -27.24 -8.18 15.80
C ALA A 182 -27.20 -8.36 17.32
N ASP A 183 -27.20 -9.62 17.75
CA ASP A 183 -27.27 -9.97 19.15
C ASP A 183 -25.90 -9.81 19.79
N GLU A 184 -24.84 -10.24 19.09
CA GLU A 184 -23.45 -9.99 19.46
C GLU A 184 -23.12 -8.48 19.55
N CYS A 185 -23.59 -7.67 18.58
CA CYS A 185 -23.40 -6.21 18.64
C CYS A 185 -24.00 -5.63 19.93
N ARG A 186 -25.22 -6.04 20.28
CA ARG A 186 -25.93 -5.51 21.45
C ARG A 186 -25.25 -5.93 22.75
N ASP A 187 -24.88 -7.19 22.86
CA ASP A 187 -24.16 -7.73 24.01
C ASP A 187 -22.80 -7.05 24.21
N LEU A 188 -22.01 -6.86 23.14
CA LEU A 188 -20.72 -6.19 23.22
C LEU A 188 -20.85 -4.72 23.67
N ILE A 189 -21.82 -3.99 23.12
CA ILE A 189 -22.10 -2.61 23.52
C ILE A 189 -22.57 -2.57 24.98
N GLN A 190 -23.41 -3.51 25.40
CA GLN A 190 -23.91 -3.56 26.76
C GLN A 190 -22.78 -3.78 27.77
N ARG A 191 -21.83 -4.69 27.48
CA ARG A 191 -20.64 -4.91 28.31
C ARG A 191 -19.78 -3.65 28.40
N PHE A 192 -19.52 -3.01 27.26
CA PHE A 192 -18.76 -1.77 27.21
C PHE A 192 -19.40 -0.64 28.04
N LEU A 193 -20.71 -0.43 27.90
CA LEU A 193 -21.43 0.61 28.65
C LEU A 193 -21.62 0.28 30.14
N THR A 194 -21.53 -0.99 30.52
CA THR A 194 -21.52 -1.41 31.92
C THR A 194 -20.24 -0.94 32.61
N ASP A 195 -19.10 -1.10 31.94
CA ASP A 195 -17.79 -0.71 32.48
C ASP A 195 -17.51 0.81 32.31
N HIS A 196 -18.05 1.41 31.25
CA HIS A 196 -17.85 2.82 30.89
C HIS A 196 -19.21 3.49 30.64
N PRO A 197 -19.95 3.86 31.70
CA PRO A 197 -21.27 4.47 31.55
C PRO A 197 -21.16 5.87 30.92
N ASP A 198 -21.97 6.13 29.88
CA ASP A 198 -22.05 7.42 29.18
C ASP A 198 -23.47 7.99 29.26
N PRO A 199 -23.81 8.70 30.35
CA PRO A 199 -25.14 9.30 30.53
C PRO A 199 -25.38 10.51 29.61
N ASN A 200 -24.31 11.21 29.19
CA ASN A 200 -24.38 12.47 28.46
C ASN A 200 -24.23 12.33 26.93
N ASN A 201 -24.05 11.11 26.41
CA ASN A 201 -23.75 10.84 25.00
C ASN A 201 -22.44 11.47 24.51
N GLU A 202 -21.45 11.59 25.40
CA GLU A 202 -20.14 12.18 25.11
C GLU A 202 -19.29 11.27 24.21
N ASN A 203 -19.65 9.99 24.05
CA ASN A 203 -18.93 9.05 23.20
C ASN A 203 -18.80 9.50 21.74
N VAL A 204 -19.72 10.33 21.24
CA VAL A 204 -19.66 10.91 19.89
C VAL A 204 -18.54 11.95 19.78
N VAL A 205 -18.23 12.65 20.87
CA VAL A 205 -17.16 13.64 20.94
C VAL A 205 -15.82 12.91 20.96
N GLY A 206 -14.87 13.35 20.14
CA GLY A 206 -13.54 12.71 20.02
C GLY A 206 -13.53 11.40 19.23
N TYR A 207 -14.56 11.10 18.44
CA TYR A 207 -14.50 10.01 17.47
C TYR A 207 -13.74 10.45 16.21
N ASN A 208 -12.60 9.80 15.95
CA ASN A 208 -11.76 10.12 14.80
C ASN A 208 -12.48 9.80 13.48
N ASN A 209 -12.49 10.74 12.54
CA ASN A 209 -13.08 10.56 11.22
C ASN A 209 -12.17 11.06 10.10
N LYS A 210 -12.26 10.44 8.94
CA LYS A 210 -11.41 10.70 7.78
C LYS A 210 -11.86 11.98 7.07
N LYS A 211 -11.11 13.07 7.29
CA LYS A 211 -11.43 14.40 6.74
C LYS A 211 -11.08 14.58 5.26
N CYS A 212 -10.37 13.62 4.66
CA CYS A 212 -10.03 13.56 3.24
C CYS A 212 -11.26 13.36 2.33
N TRP A 213 -12.26 12.59 2.78
CA TRP A 213 -13.48 12.32 2.02
C TRP A 213 -14.49 13.47 2.16
N ALA A 214 -15.43 13.62 1.23
CA ALA A 214 -16.57 14.55 1.38
C ALA A 214 -17.46 14.11 2.56
N ARG A 215 -18.21 15.04 3.19
CA ARG A 215 -19.01 14.75 4.40
C ARG A 215 -19.99 13.59 4.21
N ASP A 216 -20.62 13.48 3.05
CA ASP A 216 -21.61 12.42 2.76
C ASP A 216 -20.96 11.05 2.56
N CYS A 217 -19.67 11.05 2.24
CA CYS A 217 -18.87 9.86 1.94
C CYS A 217 -18.19 9.29 3.20
N ARG A 218 -18.12 10.10 4.27
CA ARG A 218 -17.55 9.74 5.58
C ARG A 218 -18.50 8.83 6.35
N MET A 219 -17.95 8.19 7.38
CA MET A 219 -18.78 7.51 8.39
C MET A 219 -19.64 8.55 9.11
N ARG A 220 -20.96 8.31 9.12
CA ARG A 220 -21.94 9.07 9.89
C ARG A 220 -21.88 8.63 11.35
N LEU A 221 -21.87 9.60 12.25
CA LEU A 221 -21.70 9.37 13.68
C LEU A 221 -23.07 9.12 14.34
N MET A 222 -23.58 7.90 14.19
CA MET A 222 -24.78 7.45 14.90
C MET A 222 -24.41 6.86 16.26
N LYS A 223 -25.22 7.10 17.30
CA LYS A 223 -24.95 6.63 18.68
C LYS A 223 -24.64 5.13 18.74
N HIS A 224 -25.44 4.31 18.04
CA HIS A 224 -25.23 2.86 17.98
C HIS A 224 -23.86 2.50 17.39
N ASP A 225 -23.52 3.07 16.24
CA ASP A 225 -22.29 2.77 15.51
C ASP A 225 -21.04 3.29 16.24
N VAL A 226 -21.13 4.47 16.86
CA VAL A 226 -20.05 5.05 17.67
C VAL A 226 -19.77 4.19 18.91
N ASN A 227 -20.81 3.80 19.66
CA ASN A 227 -20.66 2.96 20.83
C ASN A 227 -20.08 1.60 20.45
N LEU A 228 -20.50 1.05 19.31
CA LEU A 228 -20.00 -0.21 18.79
C LEU A 228 -18.52 -0.11 18.39
N GLY A 229 -18.13 0.95 17.70
CA GLY A 229 -16.72 1.20 17.36
C GLY A 229 -15.82 1.32 18.60
N ARG A 230 -16.29 2.03 19.64
CA ARG A 230 -15.57 2.13 20.92
C ARG A 230 -15.54 0.80 21.69
N ALA A 231 -16.64 0.05 21.71
CA ALA A 231 -16.72 -1.24 22.38
C ALA A 231 -15.77 -2.29 21.76
N VAL A 232 -15.69 -2.34 20.43
CA VAL A 232 -14.74 -3.21 19.71
C VAL A 232 -13.30 -2.82 20.02
N PHE A 233 -12.99 -1.52 20.02
CA PHE A 233 -11.66 -1.05 20.37
C PHE A 233 -11.30 -1.38 21.83
N TRP A 234 -12.23 -1.20 22.76
CA TRP A 234 -12.07 -1.53 24.16
C TRP A 234 -11.80 -3.02 24.37
N ASP A 235 -12.56 -3.89 23.73
CA ASP A 235 -12.35 -5.35 23.79
C ASP A 235 -10.96 -5.73 23.25
N MET A 236 -10.54 -5.13 22.12
CA MET A 236 -9.19 -5.37 21.58
C MET A 236 -8.08 -4.84 22.49
N LYS A 237 -8.29 -3.66 23.10
CA LYS A 237 -7.32 -3.06 24.01
C LYS A 237 -7.11 -3.91 25.26
N ASN A 238 -8.16 -4.54 25.77
CA ASN A 238 -8.09 -5.37 26.99
C ASN A 238 -7.42 -6.73 26.76
N ARG A 239 -7.39 -7.22 25.52
CA ARG A 239 -6.66 -8.45 25.18
C ARG A 239 -5.15 -8.31 25.21
N LEU A 240 -4.65 -7.09 25.11
CA LEU A 240 -3.22 -6.80 25.08
C LEU A 240 -2.73 -6.36 26.47
N PRO A 241 -1.83 -7.12 27.11
CA PRO A 241 -1.19 -6.69 28.34
C PRO A 241 -0.38 -5.40 28.11
N ARG A 242 -0.65 -4.36 28.92
CA ARG A 242 0.01 -3.06 28.80
C ARG A 242 1.53 -3.13 28.97
N ALA A 243 2.04 -4.16 29.67
CA ALA A 243 3.47 -4.38 29.85
C ALA A 243 4.19 -4.76 28.55
N VAL A 244 3.45 -5.37 27.61
CA VAL A 244 4.00 -5.80 26.33
C VAL A 244 3.81 -4.67 25.32
N THR A 245 2.56 -4.25 25.12
CA THR A 245 2.18 -3.27 24.10
C THR A 245 0.83 -2.62 24.43
N THR A 246 0.64 -1.37 24.03
CA THR A 246 -0.64 -0.67 24.17
C THR A 246 -1.16 -0.15 22.83
N ILE A 247 -2.48 -0.13 22.68
CA ILE A 247 -3.15 0.55 21.57
C ILE A 247 -3.84 1.81 22.10
N GLU A 248 -3.53 2.95 21.49
CA GLU A 248 -4.11 4.25 21.82
C GLU A 248 -5.23 4.60 20.84
N TRP A 249 -6.27 5.27 21.34
CA TRP A 249 -7.45 5.61 20.54
C TRP A 249 -7.13 6.72 19.53
N ASP A 250 -6.36 7.72 19.93
CA ASP A 250 -6.03 8.90 19.11
C ASP A 250 -5.27 8.53 17.83
N GLU A 251 -4.48 7.46 17.89
CA GLU A 251 -3.73 6.87 16.79
C GLU A 251 -4.49 5.76 16.06
N SER A 252 -5.75 5.52 16.40
CA SER A 252 -6.58 4.49 15.79
C SER A 252 -7.75 5.11 15.03
N PHE A 253 -8.22 4.40 14.02
CA PHE A 253 -9.46 4.71 13.35
C PHE A 253 -10.30 3.44 13.31
N VAL A 254 -11.60 3.59 13.55
CA VAL A 254 -12.57 2.50 13.48
C VAL A 254 -13.67 2.94 12.54
N SER A 255 -13.90 2.21 11.46
CA SER A 255 -15.04 2.42 10.59
C SER A 255 -16.10 1.37 10.83
N VAL A 256 -17.37 1.81 10.84
CA VAL A 256 -18.53 0.94 10.99
C VAL A 256 -19.41 1.09 9.77
N TYR A 257 -19.49 0.02 8.97
CA TYR A 257 -20.55 -0.14 7.99
C TYR A 257 -21.79 -0.63 8.71
N SER A 258 -22.93 0.02 8.51
CA SER A 258 -24.18 -0.27 9.23
C SER A 258 -25.37 0.09 8.35
N LYS A 259 -26.61 -0.17 8.79
CA LYS A 259 -27.83 0.28 8.07
C LYS A 259 -27.84 1.78 7.76
N ASP A 260 -27.22 2.60 8.61
CA ASP A 260 -27.16 4.06 8.46
C ASP A 260 -25.90 4.51 7.69
N ASN A 261 -24.87 3.66 7.68
CA ASN A 261 -23.55 3.90 7.10
C ASN A 261 -23.32 3.03 5.84
N PRO A 262 -23.40 3.59 4.62
CA PRO A 262 -23.30 2.83 3.37
C PRO A 262 -21.86 2.51 2.95
N SER A 263 -20.87 3.27 3.42
CA SER A 263 -19.47 3.10 3.05
C SER A 263 -18.65 2.45 4.16
N LEU A 264 -17.65 1.66 3.76
CA LEU A 264 -16.61 1.15 4.64
C LEU A 264 -15.30 1.86 4.32
N LEU A 265 -14.67 2.46 5.33
CA LEU A 265 -13.48 3.30 5.18
C LEU A 265 -12.29 2.64 5.85
N PHE A 266 -11.14 2.62 5.19
CA PHE A 266 -9.90 2.19 5.81
C PHE A 266 -8.68 2.84 5.15
N ASN A 267 -7.53 2.70 5.78
CA ASN A 267 -6.25 3.14 5.22
C ASN A 267 -5.24 2.01 5.37
N MET A 268 -4.66 1.57 4.26
CA MET A 268 -3.67 0.50 4.21
C MET A 268 -2.50 0.92 3.32
N CYS A 269 -1.27 0.66 3.78
CA CYS A 269 -0.05 0.95 3.03
C CYS A 269 0.08 2.40 2.48
N GLY A 270 -0.66 3.37 3.04
CA GLY A 270 -0.70 4.76 2.58
C GLY A 270 -1.75 5.06 1.50
N PHE A 271 -2.58 4.07 1.15
CA PHE A 271 -3.80 4.27 0.38
C PHE A 271 -4.97 4.42 1.34
N GLU A 272 -5.80 5.42 1.11
CA GLU A 272 -7.09 5.58 1.76
C GLU A 272 -8.16 5.04 0.83
N VAL A 273 -8.91 4.06 1.33
CA VAL A 273 -9.85 3.28 0.54
C VAL A 273 -11.24 3.42 1.12
N ARG A 274 -12.20 3.68 0.23
CA ARG A 274 -13.63 3.65 0.53
C ARG A 274 -14.28 2.57 -0.31
N ILE A 275 -14.86 1.57 0.34
CA ILE A 275 -15.65 0.54 -0.34
C ILE A 275 -17.13 0.91 -0.26
N LEU A 276 -17.79 0.90 -1.42
CA LEU A 276 -19.22 1.09 -1.57
C LEU A 276 -19.82 -0.12 -2.30
N PRO A 277 -20.70 -0.90 -1.66
CA PRO A 277 -21.38 -2.01 -2.32
C PRO A 277 -22.50 -1.51 -3.22
N LYS A 278 -22.67 -2.16 -4.39
CA LYS A 278 -23.66 -1.75 -5.40
C LYS A 278 -25.10 -1.79 -4.89
N CYS A 279 -25.42 -2.70 -3.96
CA CYS A 279 -26.76 -2.82 -3.38
C CYS A 279 -27.20 -1.59 -2.58
N ARG A 280 -26.28 -0.68 -2.23
CA ARG A 280 -26.56 0.54 -1.45
C ARG A 280 -26.11 1.82 -2.14
N ALA A 281 -25.58 1.71 -3.35
CA ALA A 281 -25.24 2.86 -4.18
C ALA A 281 -26.52 3.47 -4.75
N SER A 282 -26.60 4.81 -4.81
CA SER A 282 -27.63 5.48 -5.60
C SER A 282 -27.33 5.27 -7.10
N PHE A 283 -28.38 5.27 -7.93
CA PHE A 283 -28.31 4.86 -9.35
C PHE A 283 -27.28 5.67 -10.19
N GLU A 284 -26.95 6.90 -9.77
CA GLU A 284 -26.02 7.82 -10.45
C GLU A 284 -24.53 7.62 -10.09
N GLU A 285 -24.21 6.93 -8.98
CA GLU A 285 -22.83 6.77 -8.49
C GLU A 285 -22.03 5.67 -9.23
N MET A 286 -22.65 4.98 -10.20
CA MET A 286 -22.06 3.81 -10.88
C MET A 286 -21.15 4.15 -12.08
N SER A 287 -20.92 5.43 -12.38
CA SER A 287 -20.08 5.84 -13.51
C SER A 287 -18.64 5.34 -13.36
N GLN A 288 -18.11 4.72 -14.43
CA GLN A 288 -16.71 4.30 -14.50
C GLN A 288 -15.82 5.55 -14.51
N ARG A 289 -15.19 5.84 -13.37
CA ARG A 289 -14.16 6.86 -13.24
C ARG A 289 -12.79 6.20 -13.16
N ASP A 290 -11.78 6.84 -13.75
CA ASP A 290 -10.39 6.45 -13.56
C ASP A 290 -10.03 6.50 -12.05
N GLY A 291 -9.35 5.47 -11.55
CA GLY A 291 -8.97 5.36 -10.14
C GLY A 291 -10.04 4.81 -9.18
N VAL A 292 -11.08 4.19 -9.72
CA VAL A 292 -12.07 3.40 -8.96
C VAL A 292 -11.94 1.93 -9.34
N TRP A 293 -11.64 1.08 -8.37
CA TRP A 293 -11.56 -0.37 -8.59
C TRP A 293 -12.94 -1.00 -8.57
N ASN A 294 -13.22 -1.85 -9.56
CA ASN A 294 -14.45 -2.63 -9.60
C ASN A 294 -14.21 -4.01 -9.01
N LEU A 295 -14.68 -4.23 -7.78
CA LEU A 295 -14.51 -5.49 -7.07
C LEU A 295 -15.49 -6.54 -7.60
N GLN A 296 -14.92 -7.65 -8.08
CA GLN A 296 -15.66 -8.80 -8.61
C GLN A 296 -15.79 -9.88 -7.55
N ASN A 297 -16.98 -10.48 -7.44
CA ASN A 297 -17.19 -11.66 -6.62
C ASN A 297 -16.57 -12.89 -7.30
N GLU A 298 -15.78 -13.66 -6.56
CA GLU A 298 -15.09 -14.86 -7.05
C GLU A 298 -16.06 -15.90 -7.62
N VAL A 299 -17.23 -16.08 -6.98
CA VAL A 299 -18.18 -17.14 -7.32
C VAL A 299 -19.10 -16.72 -8.47
N THR A 300 -19.77 -15.58 -8.34
CA THR A 300 -20.75 -15.13 -9.34
C THR A 300 -20.10 -14.41 -10.52
N LYS A 301 -18.83 -14.01 -10.39
CA LYS A 301 -18.11 -13.17 -11.36
C LYS A 301 -18.80 -11.83 -11.64
N GLU A 302 -19.76 -11.43 -10.83
CA GLU A 302 -20.41 -10.13 -10.92
C GLU A 302 -19.59 -9.07 -10.18
N ARG A 303 -19.60 -7.84 -10.69
CA ARG A 303 -19.03 -6.69 -9.99
C ARG A 303 -19.97 -6.29 -8.86
N THR A 304 -19.62 -6.53 -7.59
CA THR A 304 -20.50 -6.35 -6.43
C THR A 304 -20.24 -5.07 -5.64
N ALA A 305 -19.03 -4.51 -5.73
CA ALA A 305 -18.67 -3.29 -5.00
C ALA A 305 -17.65 -2.46 -5.81
N GLN A 306 -17.57 -1.17 -5.45
CA GLN A 306 -16.55 -0.25 -5.97
C GLN A 306 -15.66 0.21 -4.82
N ALA A 307 -14.36 0.31 -5.09
CA ALA A 307 -13.38 0.82 -4.15
C ALA A 307 -12.76 2.11 -4.70
N PHE A 308 -13.04 3.22 -4.02
CA PHE A 308 -12.47 4.53 -4.33
C PHE A 308 -11.14 4.66 -3.60
N LEU A 309 -10.11 5.12 -4.32
CA LEU A 309 -8.75 5.22 -3.81
C LEU A 309 -8.30 6.68 -3.73
N ARG A 310 -7.64 7.03 -2.62
CA ARG A 310 -6.94 8.30 -2.42
C ARG A 310 -5.58 8.07 -1.76
N VAL A 311 -4.70 9.05 -1.85
CA VAL A 311 -3.39 9.01 -1.17
C VAL A 311 -3.51 9.60 0.23
N ASP A 312 -2.95 8.91 1.21
CA ASP A 312 -2.93 9.32 2.62
C ASP A 312 -2.13 10.63 2.83
N ASP A 313 -2.64 11.50 3.72
CA ASP A 313 -2.04 12.78 4.09
C ASP A 313 -0.59 12.62 4.58
N ALA A 314 -0.32 11.56 5.35
CA ALA A 314 1.02 11.27 5.86
C ALA A 314 2.01 10.96 4.72
N SER A 315 1.55 10.26 3.67
CA SER A 315 2.37 9.94 2.50
C SER A 315 2.64 11.20 1.65
N MET A 316 1.64 12.07 1.50
CA MET A 316 1.81 13.37 0.84
C MET A 316 2.81 14.26 1.59
N ALA A 317 2.72 14.33 2.92
CA ALA A 317 3.68 15.06 3.74
C ALA A 317 5.11 14.49 3.62
N LYS A 318 5.25 13.15 3.59
CA LYS A 318 6.55 12.48 3.38
C LYS A 318 7.17 12.86 2.04
N PHE A 319 6.37 12.93 0.97
CA PHE A 319 6.83 13.39 -0.34
C PHE A 319 7.26 14.87 -0.32
N ASN A 320 6.46 15.77 0.26
CA ASN A 320 6.81 17.18 0.41
C ASN A 320 8.14 17.35 1.17
N ASN A 321 8.31 16.65 2.29
CA ASN A 321 9.54 16.67 3.08
C ASN A 321 10.73 16.11 2.29
N ARG A 322 10.53 15.09 1.46
CA ARG A 322 11.58 14.60 0.55
C ARG A 322 12.01 15.65 -0.46
N VAL A 323 11.07 16.38 -1.06
CA VAL A 323 11.39 17.47 -2.00
C VAL A 323 12.12 18.60 -1.28
N ARG A 324 11.69 18.99 -0.08
CA ARG A 324 12.39 19.95 0.78
C ARG A 324 13.84 19.52 1.05
N GLN A 325 14.05 18.24 1.39
CA GLN A 325 15.39 17.69 1.59
C GLN A 325 16.25 17.77 0.32
N ILE A 326 15.67 17.50 -0.86
CA ILE A 326 16.39 17.65 -2.14
C ILE A 326 16.84 19.10 -2.34
N LEU A 327 15.97 20.07 -2.07
CA LEU A 327 16.26 21.50 -2.20
C LEU A 327 17.34 21.95 -1.20
N MET A 328 17.27 21.55 0.07
CA MET A 328 18.26 21.92 1.09
C MET A 328 19.63 21.29 0.81
N ALA A 329 19.67 20.05 0.30
CA ALA A 329 20.91 19.36 -0.04
C ALA A 329 21.50 19.76 -1.42
N SER A 330 20.92 20.76 -2.10
CA SER A 330 21.29 21.15 -3.47
C SER A 330 22.20 22.37 -3.56
N GLY A 331 22.96 22.69 -2.50
CA GLY A 331 23.80 23.89 -2.38
C GLY A 331 24.63 24.23 -3.63
N SER A 332 25.64 23.41 -3.93
CA SER A 332 26.56 23.55 -5.08
C SER A 332 26.53 22.32 -6.01
N THR A 333 25.46 21.53 -5.97
CA THR A 333 25.35 20.33 -6.81
C THR A 333 24.95 20.66 -8.24
N THR A 334 25.43 19.89 -9.21
CA THR A 334 25.05 20.05 -10.63
C THR A 334 23.53 19.97 -10.85
N PHE A 335 22.99 20.73 -11.82
CA PHE A 335 21.55 20.74 -12.12
C PHE A 335 21.01 19.35 -12.49
N THR A 336 21.81 18.57 -13.23
CA THR A 336 21.50 17.18 -13.57
C THR A 336 21.31 16.31 -12.33
N LYS A 337 22.10 16.49 -11.25
CA LYS A 337 21.92 15.75 -9.99
C LYS A 337 20.65 16.15 -9.26
N ILE A 338 20.26 17.42 -9.29
CA ILE A 338 19.01 17.90 -8.69
C ILE A 338 17.81 17.25 -9.40
N ILE A 339 17.82 17.27 -10.73
CA ILE A 339 16.73 16.72 -11.55
C ILE A 339 16.67 15.19 -11.47
N ASN A 340 17.82 14.51 -11.39
CA ASN A 340 17.83 13.06 -11.14
C ASN A 340 17.19 12.69 -9.80
N LYS A 341 17.45 13.47 -8.73
CA LYS A 341 16.82 13.27 -7.43
C LYS A 341 15.32 13.52 -7.47
N TRP A 342 14.88 14.55 -8.21
CA TRP A 342 13.46 14.82 -8.48
C TRP A 342 12.81 13.65 -9.22
N ASN A 343 13.36 13.25 -10.37
CA ASN A 343 12.83 12.15 -11.19
C ASN A 343 12.71 10.86 -10.38
N THR A 344 13.72 10.51 -9.58
CA THR A 344 13.67 9.31 -8.74
C THR A 344 12.57 9.41 -7.68
N ALA A 345 12.36 10.57 -7.07
CA ALA A 345 11.31 10.79 -6.09
C ALA A 345 9.91 10.78 -6.73
N LEU A 346 9.75 11.41 -7.89
CA LEU A 346 8.50 11.47 -8.65
C LEU A 346 8.10 10.09 -9.17
N ILE A 347 9.03 9.36 -9.80
CA ILE A 347 8.79 7.98 -10.25
C ILE A 347 8.40 7.12 -9.04
N GLY A 348 9.13 7.18 -7.93
CA GLY A 348 8.82 6.38 -6.74
C GLY A 348 7.43 6.65 -6.15
N LEU A 349 6.94 7.89 -6.24
CA LEU A 349 5.58 8.25 -5.86
C LEU A 349 4.56 7.72 -6.88
N MET A 350 4.75 8.03 -8.16
CA MET A 350 3.78 7.75 -9.22
C MET A 350 3.66 6.26 -9.53
N THR A 351 4.75 5.49 -9.48
CA THR A 351 4.70 4.04 -9.73
C THR A 351 4.13 3.25 -8.55
N TYR A 352 4.18 3.82 -7.35
CA TYR A 352 3.54 3.26 -6.16
C TYR A 352 2.05 3.58 -6.11
N PHE A 353 1.66 4.85 -6.15
CA PHE A 353 0.25 5.25 -5.99
C PHE A 353 -0.58 5.18 -7.28
N ARG A 354 0.06 5.28 -8.45
CA ARG A 354 -0.55 5.20 -9.79
C ARG A 354 -1.86 5.99 -9.89
N GLU A 355 -3.00 5.31 -10.03
CA GLU A 355 -4.33 5.89 -10.19
C GLU A 355 -4.83 6.66 -8.96
N ALA A 356 -4.43 6.27 -7.74
CA ALA A 356 -4.82 6.99 -6.52
C ALA A 356 -4.27 8.43 -6.49
N ALA A 357 -3.16 8.68 -7.20
CA ALA A 357 -2.58 10.02 -7.29
C ALA A 357 -3.45 10.99 -8.10
N VAL A 358 -4.23 10.48 -9.06
CA VAL A 358 -5.11 11.31 -9.91
C VAL A 358 -6.40 11.67 -9.18
N ASN A 359 -6.94 10.74 -8.38
CA ASN A 359 -8.12 10.99 -7.55
C ASN A 359 -7.87 11.94 -6.36
N THR A 360 -6.61 12.29 -6.10
CA THR A 360 -6.24 13.15 -4.96
C THR A 360 -5.85 14.55 -5.46
N PRO A 361 -6.79 15.52 -5.53
CA PRO A 361 -6.50 16.86 -6.05
C PRO A 361 -5.45 17.60 -5.21
N GLU A 362 -5.41 17.36 -3.89
CA GLU A 362 -4.42 17.97 -2.99
C GLU A 362 -2.99 17.53 -3.33
N LEU A 363 -2.84 16.29 -3.82
CA LEU A 363 -1.55 15.78 -4.27
C LEU A 363 -1.14 16.41 -5.61
N LEU A 364 -2.08 16.60 -6.55
CA LEU A 364 -1.81 17.28 -7.82
C LEU A 364 -1.35 18.72 -7.58
N ASP A 365 -2.02 19.44 -6.68
CA ASP A 365 -1.62 20.78 -6.23
C ASP A 365 -0.21 20.79 -5.63
N LEU A 366 0.11 19.79 -4.80
CA LEU A 366 1.42 19.64 -4.19
C LEU A 366 2.50 19.34 -5.24
N LEU A 367 2.22 18.48 -6.21
CA LEU A 367 3.13 18.11 -7.29
C LEU A 367 3.51 19.33 -8.13
N VAL A 368 2.52 20.13 -8.55
CA VAL A 368 2.72 21.39 -9.27
C VAL A 368 3.60 22.35 -8.48
N LYS A 369 3.32 22.53 -7.17
CA LYS A 369 4.12 23.41 -6.30
C LYS A 369 5.56 22.91 -6.15
N CYS A 370 5.75 21.61 -5.98
CA CYS A 370 7.07 20.99 -5.85
C CYS A 370 7.87 21.08 -7.13
N GLU A 371 7.25 20.83 -8.29
CA GLU A 371 7.89 20.93 -9.61
C GLU A 371 8.39 22.37 -9.87
N ASN A 372 7.52 23.36 -9.63
CA ASN A 372 7.88 24.78 -9.72
C ASN A 372 9.02 25.19 -8.79
N LYS A 373 9.11 24.61 -7.58
CA LYS A 373 10.23 24.86 -6.65
C LYS A 373 11.54 24.29 -7.16
N ILE A 374 11.53 23.08 -7.73
CA ILE A 374 12.73 22.48 -8.34
C ILE A 374 13.20 23.32 -9.53
N GLN A 375 12.28 23.71 -10.43
CA GLN A 375 12.62 24.58 -11.56
C GLN A 375 13.19 25.92 -11.09
N THR A 376 12.54 26.56 -10.12
CA THR A 376 13.03 27.83 -9.53
C THR A 376 14.43 27.67 -8.93
N ARG A 377 14.74 26.54 -8.29
CA ARG A 377 16.10 26.29 -7.76
C ARG A 377 17.16 26.24 -8.85
N VAL A 378 16.88 25.62 -9.99
CA VAL A 378 17.78 25.60 -11.15
C VAL A 378 17.92 26.99 -11.76
N LYS A 379 16.81 27.75 -11.90
CA LYS A 379 16.82 29.14 -12.37
C LYS A 379 17.70 30.06 -11.50
N ILE A 380 17.62 29.91 -10.17
CA ILE A 380 18.46 30.65 -9.22
C ILE A 380 19.95 30.30 -9.43
N GLY A 381 20.27 29.03 -9.64
CA GLY A 381 21.65 28.59 -9.88
C GLY A 381 22.26 29.15 -11.18
N LEU A 382 21.42 29.48 -12.17
CA LEU A 382 21.83 30.16 -13.41
C LEU A 382 21.96 31.68 -13.26
N ASN A 383 21.78 32.22 -12.04
CA ASN A 383 21.77 33.65 -11.72
C ASN A 383 20.83 34.49 -12.60
N SER A 384 19.74 33.89 -13.08
CA SER A 384 18.70 34.61 -13.84
C SER A 384 17.48 34.82 -12.94
N LYS A 385 17.39 35.99 -12.29
CA LYS A 385 16.15 36.48 -11.67
C LYS A 385 15.26 37.25 -12.64
N MET A 386 15.68 37.42 -13.90
CA MET A 386 14.94 38.14 -14.92
C MET A 386 13.89 37.22 -15.57
N PRO A 387 12.58 37.53 -15.50
CA PRO A 387 11.54 36.77 -16.18
C PRO A 387 11.80 36.63 -17.68
N SER A 388 12.53 37.55 -18.32
CA SER A 388 12.85 37.51 -19.76
C SER A 388 13.66 36.30 -20.24
N ARG A 389 14.42 35.62 -19.36
CA ARG A 389 15.15 34.38 -19.71
C ARG A 389 14.31 33.10 -19.52
N PHE A 390 13.17 33.22 -18.81
CA PHE A 390 12.21 32.15 -18.53
C PHE A 390 10.81 32.75 -18.25
N PRO A 391 10.08 33.29 -19.24
CA PRO A 391 8.99 34.20 -18.91
C PRO A 391 7.67 33.46 -18.60
N PRO A 392 6.82 34.01 -17.71
CA PRO A 392 5.40 33.70 -17.65
C PRO A 392 4.66 34.48 -18.76
N VAL A 393 3.75 33.81 -19.44
CA VAL A 393 3.15 34.12 -20.75
C VAL A 393 2.51 35.52 -20.95
N HIS A 394 2.28 36.33 -19.93
CA HIS A 394 1.33 37.45 -20.08
C HIS A 394 1.87 38.85 -20.41
N SER A 395 3.15 39.02 -20.74
CA SER A 395 3.59 40.27 -21.36
C SER A 395 4.93 40.11 -22.06
N LEU A 396 4.92 39.89 -23.38
CA LEU A 396 5.92 40.40 -24.31
C LEU A 396 5.45 40.13 -25.75
N PRO A 397 5.26 41.15 -26.59
CA PRO A 397 5.11 40.96 -28.02
C PRO A 397 6.41 40.35 -28.55
N ARG A 398 6.28 39.36 -29.44
CA ARG A 398 7.32 38.76 -30.30
C ARG A 398 8.62 39.57 -30.36
N LEU A 399 9.57 39.30 -29.47
CA LEU A 399 10.95 39.76 -29.63
C LEU A 399 11.83 38.55 -29.98
N TYR A 400 12.08 38.42 -31.27
CA TYR A 400 13.09 37.54 -31.85
C TYR A 400 14.48 37.96 -31.33
N SER A 401 15.26 37.02 -30.79
CA SER A 401 16.68 37.26 -30.56
C SER A 401 17.42 37.14 -31.89
N ALA A 402 17.97 38.25 -32.37
CA ALA A 402 18.66 38.35 -33.66
C ALA A 402 19.99 37.56 -33.76
N THR A 403 20.41 36.85 -32.71
CA THR A 403 21.68 36.10 -32.70
C THR A 403 21.49 34.58 -32.76
N ILE A 404 20.29 34.04 -32.49
CA ILE A 404 20.07 32.58 -32.39
C ILE A 404 18.80 32.10 -33.12
N GLY A 405 17.99 32.99 -33.70
CA GLY A 405 16.89 32.57 -34.60
C GLY A 405 15.79 31.69 -33.99
N LEU A 406 15.70 31.58 -32.66
CA LEU A 406 14.66 30.83 -31.95
C LEU A 406 14.00 31.70 -30.86
N PRO A 407 12.68 31.53 -30.58
CA PRO A 407 11.98 32.28 -29.53
C PRO A 407 12.58 31.99 -28.15
N LEU A 408 12.77 33.01 -27.30
CA LEU A 408 13.34 32.84 -25.94
C LEU A 408 12.51 31.94 -24.99
N PHE A 409 11.26 31.60 -25.32
CA PHE A 409 10.40 30.69 -24.54
C PHE A 409 10.63 29.20 -24.84
N PHE A 410 11.18 28.88 -26.03
CA PHE A 410 11.71 27.55 -26.32
C PHE A 410 12.73 27.14 -25.25
N PHE A 411 13.50 28.09 -24.69
CA PHE A 411 14.50 27.80 -23.66
C PHE A 411 13.96 27.18 -22.37
N ARG A 412 12.70 27.42 -21.94
CA ARG A 412 12.17 26.76 -20.72
C ARG A 412 11.80 25.30 -20.99
N GLN A 413 11.07 25.04 -22.07
CA GLN A 413 10.64 23.68 -22.40
C GLN A 413 11.83 22.83 -22.86
N VAL A 414 12.71 23.41 -23.68
CA VAL A 414 13.90 22.76 -24.22
C VAL A 414 14.98 22.55 -23.17
N VAL A 415 15.14 23.37 -22.13
CA VAL A 415 16.23 23.13 -21.14
C VAL A 415 15.84 22.08 -20.09
N PHE A 416 14.60 22.10 -19.61
CA PHE A 416 14.18 21.21 -18.52
C PHE A 416 13.79 19.81 -18.98
N TYR A 417 12.94 19.68 -20.01
CA TYR A 417 12.31 18.40 -20.35
C TYR A 417 13.01 17.61 -21.45
N THR A 418 13.92 18.22 -22.21
CA THR A 418 14.69 17.49 -23.22
C THR A 418 15.53 16.38 -22.58
N PRO A 419 15.63 15.20 -23.20
CA PRO A 419 16.47 14.11 -22.73
C PRO A 419 17.92 14.54 -22.62
N LYS A 420 18.63 13.88 -21.70
CA LYS A 420 20.06 14.12 -21.48
C LYS A 420 20.91 13.81 -22.69
N GLU A 421 20.46 12.87 -23.51
CA GLU A 421 21.10 12.46 -24.75
C GLU A 421 21.16 13.59 -25.78
N LEU A 422 20.23 14.55 -25.69
CA LEU A 422 20.14 15.71 -26.57
C LEU A 422 20.64 17.01 -25.90
N GLY A 423 21.44 16.88 -24.84
CA GLY A 423 22.00 18.04 -24.12
C GLY A 423 21.05 18.67 -23.08
N GLY A 424 19.90 18.04 -22.84
CA GLY A 424 18.90 18.46 -21.87
C GLY A 424 19.14 18.04 -20.43
N LEU A 425 18.26 18.51 -19.53
CA LEU A 425 18.28 18.06 -18.13
C LEU A 425 17.48 16.77 -17.89
N GLY A 426 16.54 16.42 -18.77
CA GLY A 426 15.72 15.21 -18.73
C GLY A 426 14.78 15.16 -17.54
N MET A 427 14.15 16.28 -17.18
CA MET A 427 13.18 16.36 -16.10
C MET A 427 11.86 15.69 -16.50
N LEU A 428 11.28 14.89 -15.61
CA LEU A 428 9.94 14.33 -15.81
C LEU A 428 8.87 15.28 -15.28
N SER A 429 7.83 15.49 -16.08
CA SER A 429 6.69 16.37 -15.77
C SER A 429 5.52 15.59 -15.18
N MET A 430 4.91 16.16 -14.14
CA MET A 430 3.57 15.80 -13.67
C MET A 430 2.74 17.06 -13.31
N GLY A 431 3.31 18.26 -13.46
CA GLY A 431 2.67 19.53 -13.14
C GLY A 431 1.92 20.18 -14.30
N HIS A 432 2.13 19.74 -15.54
CA HIS A 432 1.40 20.20 -16.74
C HIS A 432 0.08 19.44 -16.86
N VAL A 433 -0.71 19.46 -15.78
CA VAL A 433 -2.01 18.79 -15.68
C VAL A 433 -3.10 19.81 -15.43
N LEU A 434 -4.24 19.60 -16.06
CA LEU A 434 -5.47 20.31 -15.74
C LEU A 434 -6.01 19.73 -14.43
N ILE A 435 -5.98 20.53 -13.37
CA ILE A 435 -6.42 20.10 -12.05
C ILE A 435 -7.94 20.25 -12.02
N PRO A 436 -8.67 19.15 -11.79
CA PRO A 436 -10.12 19.23 -11.68
C PRO A 436 -10.50 20.09 -10.48
N GLN A 437 -11.33 21.10 -10.72
CA GLN A 437 -11.94 21.92 -9.68
C GLN A 437 -13.46 21.81 -9.77
N SER A 438 -14.05 21.55 -8.62
CA SER A 438 -15.47 21.69 -8.38
C SER A 438 -15.69 22.83 -7.40
N ASP A 439 -16.93 23.30 -7.29
CA ASP A 439 -17.26 24.34 -6.31
C ASP A 439 -16.79 23.96 -4.89
N LEU A 440 -15.97 24.82 -4.29
CA LEU A 440 -15.38 24.63 -2.95
C LEU A 440 -16.43 24.59 -1.82
N ARG A 441 -17.63 25.14 -2.06
CA ARG A 441 -18.75 25.12 -1.11
C ARG A 441 -19.36 23.73 -1.03
N TRP A 442 -19.68 23.13 -2.18
CA TRP A 442 -20.37 21.84 -2.25
C TRP A 442 -19.43 20.63 -2.29
N SER A 443 -18.17 20.78 -2.72
CA SER A 443 -17.17 19.70 -2.73
C SER A 443 -16.83 19.14 -1.35
N LYS A 444 -17.04 19.93 -0.30
CA LYS A 444 -16.90 19.49 1.09
C LYS A 444 -18.06 18.60 1.53
N GLN A 445 -19.23 18.73 0.93
CA GLN A 445 -20.45 18.05 1.32
C GLN A 445 -20.66 16.78 0.49
N THR A 446 -20.75 16.94 -0.82
CA THR A 446 -20.98 15.90 -1.83
C THR A 446 -19.79 15.79 -2.78
N GLU A 447 -19.55 14.60 -3.35
CA GLU A 447 -18.66 14.46 -4.51
C GLU A 447 -19.37 15.00 -5.77
N THR A 448 -19.36 16.32 -5.94
CA THR A 448 -19.88 16.94 -7.17
C THR A 448 -19.01 16.56 -8.37
N GLN A 449 -19.62 16.50 -9.55
CA GLN A 449 -18.87 16.33 -10.80
C GLN A 449 -17.92 17.51 -11.02
N ILE A 450 -16.87 17.28 -11.80
CA ILE A 450 -15.86 18.30 -12.13
C ILE A 450 -16.56 19.39 -12.95
N THR A 451 -16.60 20.63 -12.45
CA THR A 451 -17.28 21.74 -13.13
C THR A 451 -16.31 22.58 -13.96
N HIS A 452 -15.08 22.76 -13.49
CA HIS A 452 -14.05 23.55 -14.16
C HIS A 452 -12.68 22.86 -14.05
N PHE A 453 -11.77 23.23 -14.94
CA PHE A 453 -10.38 22.81 -14.88
C PHE A 453 -9.48 24.01 -14.59
N ARG A 454 -8.58 23.87 -13.63
CA ARG A 454 -7.53 24.85 -13.36
C ARG A 454 -6.22 24.39 -13.98
N SER A 455 -5.60 25.22 -14.82
CA SER A 455 -4.27 24.90 -15.33
C SER A 455 -3.26 24.84 -14.18
N GLY A 456 -2.54 23.71 -14.07
CA GLY A 456 -1.50 23.52 -13.05
C GLY A 456 -0.27 24.40 -13.31
N MET A 457 0.27 24.34 -14.53
CA MET A 457 1.42 25.12 -14.98
C MET A 457 1.14 25.75 -16.35
N SER A 458 1.59 26.98 -16.56
CA SER A 458 1.46 27.68 -17.85
C SER A 458 2.35 27.03 -18.92
N HIS A 459 1.76 26.74 -20.09
CA HIS A 459 2.41 26.31 -21.33
C HIS A 459 1.85 27.11 -22.51
N ASP A 460 2.51 27.06 -23.66
CA ASP A 460 2.01 27.68 -24.90
C ASP A 460 0.79 26.90 -25.42
N GLU A 461 -0.18 27.59 -26.04
CA GLU A 461 -1.53 27.06 -26.35
C GLU A 461 -1.53 25.77 -27.19
N ASP A 462 -0.45 25.49 -27.93
CA ASP A 462 -0.32 24.33 -28.81
C ASP A 462 0.72 23.28 -28.34
N CYS A 463 1.44 23.51 -27.24
CA CYS A 463 2.53 22.63 -26.78
C CYS A 463 2.14 21.80 -25.55
N LEU A 464 1.67 20.57 -25.77
CA LEU A 464 1.31 19.63 -24.70
C LEU A 464 2.53 18.84 -24.20
N ILE A 465 2.99 19.14 -22.99
CA ILE A 465 4.05 18.34 -22.34
C ILE A 465 3.46 17.02 -21.83
N PRO A 466 3.97 15.85 -22.27
CA PRO A 466 3.42 14.57 -21.84
C PRO A 466 3.57 14.34 -20.32
N ASN A 467 2.48 13.98 -19.66
CA ASN A 467 2.47 13.67 -18.23
C ASN A 467 2.88 12.22 -17.96
N LEU A 468 3.65 12.03 -16.89
CA LEU A 468 4.15 10.71 -16.49
C LEU A 468 3.02 9.68 -16.24
N TYR A 469 1.87 10.12 -15.72
CA TYR A 469 0.73 9.23 -15.45
C TYR A 469 0.25 8.46 -16.69
N ARG A 470 0.24 9.08 -17.87
CA ARG A 470 -0.23 8.43 -19.12
C ARG A 470 0.63 7.22 -19.53
N TYR A 471 1.87 7.18 -19.07
CA TYR A 471 2.83 6.13 -19.40
C TYR A 471 2.99 5.08 -18.28
N ILE A 472 2.22 5.22 -17.20
CA ILE A 472 2.20 4.24 -16.11
C ILE A 472 0.85 3.54 -16.16
N GLN A 473 0.89 2.23 -16.38
CA GLN A 473 -0.32 1.40 -16.40
C GLN A 473 -0.98 1.38 -15.00
N PRO A 474 -2.30 1.55 -14.85
CA PRO A 474 -2.99 1.46 -13.55
C PRO A 474 -2.86 0.09 -12.87
N TRP A 475 -2.99 0.03 -11.53
CA TRP A 475 -2.83 -1.23 -10.79
C TRP A 475 -3.93 -2.24 -11.12
N GLU A 476 -5.19 -1.80 -11.25
CA GLU A 476 -6.30 -2.69 -11.62
C GLU A 476 -6.00 -3.43 -12.93
N SER A 477 -5.57 -2.69 -13.96
CA SER A 477 -5.23 -3.29 -15.25
C SER A 477 -4.01 -4.21 -15.18
N GLU A 478 -3.02 -3.91 -14.33
CA GLU A 478 -1.86 -4.79 -14.12
C GLU A 478 -2.20 -6.08 -13.38
N PHE A 479 -3.13 -6.03 -12.41
CA PHE A 479 -3.60 -7.23 -11.73
C PHE A 479 -4.39 -8.15 -12.66
N ILE A 480 -5.29 -7.57 -13.46
CA ILE A 480 -6.05 -8.32 -14.47
C ILE A 480 -5.11 -8.93 -15.51
N ASP A 481 -4.18 -8.14 -16.04
CA ASP A 481 -3.21 -8.64 -17.01
C ASP A 481 -2.30 -9.69 -16.40
N SER A 482 -1.89 -9.54 -15.13
CA SER A 482 -1.08 -10.53 -14.42
C SER A 482 -1.79 -11.88 -14.29
N GLN A 483 -3.07 -11.90 -13.89
CA GLN A 483 -3.83 -13.14 -13.77
C GLN A 483 -3.92 -13.87 -15.12
N ARG A 484 -4.21 -13.11 -16.19
CA ARG A 484 -4.27 -13.63 -17.56
C ARG A 484 -2.93 -14.21 -18.00
N VAL A 485 -1.87 -13.40 -17.91
CA VAL A 485 -0.52 -13.73 -18.39
C VAL A 485 0.07 -14.93 -17.65
N TRP A 486 -0.13 -15.04 -16.33
CA TRP A 486 0.34 -16.19 -15.56
C TRP A 486 -0.49 -17.45 -15.81
N ALA A 487 -1.79 -17.33 -16.09
CA ALA A 487 -2.62 -18.47 -16.50
C ALA A 487 -2.20 -18.99 -17.88
N GLU A 488 -1.98 -18.10 -18.85
CA GLU A 488 -1.46 -18.42 -20.18
C GLU A 488 -0.08 -19.08 -20.10
N TYR A 489 0.84 -18.53 -19.29
CA TYR A 489 2.15 -19.14 -19.04
C TYR A 489 2.04 -20.56 -18.46
N ALA A 490 1.12 -20.79 -17.52
CA ALA A 490 0.91 -22.11 -16.94
C ALA A 490 0.43 -23.14 -17.98
N LEU A 491 -0.46 -22.74 -18.88
CA LEU A 491 -0.93 -23.58 -19.99
C LEU A 491 0.20 -23.88 -20.98
N LYS A 492 0.90 -22.85 -21.48
CA LYS A 492 2.04 -23.00 -22.39
C LYS A 492 3.12 -23.91 -21.80
N ARG A 493 3.38 -23.80 -20.50
CA ARG A 493 4.33 -24.67 -19.79
C ARG A 493 3.85 -26.12 -19.73
N GLN A 494 2.55 -26.37 -19.54
CA GLN A 494 1.99 -27.71 -19.54
C GLN A 494 2.04 -28.34 -20.95
N GLU A 495 1.69 -27.58 -21.98
CA GLU A 495 1.77 -28.00 -23.39
C GLU A 495 3.21 -28.33 -23.79
N ALA A 496 4.16 -27.48 -23.44
CA ALA A 496 5.58 -27.73 -23.68
C ALA A 496 6.05 -29.01 -22.97
N ALA A 497 5.62 -29.24 -21.73
CA ALA A 497 5.94 -30.46 -20.99
C ALA A 497 5.30 -31.71 -21.61
N GLN A 498 4.08 -31.62 -22.15
CA GLN A 498 3.43 -32.72 -22.88
C GLN A 498 4.17 -33.03 -24.19
N GLN A 499 4.68 -32.01 -24.86
CA GLN A 499 5.51 -32.14 -26.06
C GLN A 499 6.98 -32.48 -25.75
N ASN A 500 7.35 -32.67 -24.48
CA ASN A 500 8.73 -32.85 -24.00
C ASN A 500 9.72 -31.79 -24.53
N ARG A 501 9.24 -30.57 -24.79
CA ARG A 501 10.06 -29.42 -25.21
C ARG A 501 10.29 -28.46 -24.04
N HIS A 502 11.40 -27.73 -24.10
CA HIS A 502 11.61 -26.59 -23.22
C HIS A 502 10.99 -25.33 -23.84
N LEU A 503 10.41 -24.48 -22.98
CA LEU A 503 9.84 -23.21 -23.38
C LEU A 503 10.96 -22.22 -23.73
N THR A 504 10.91 -21.64 -24.92
CA THR A 504 11.91 -20.69 -25.41
C THR A 504 11.45 -19.24 -25.17
N LEU A 505 12.32 -18.28 -25.48
CA LEU A 505 12.00 -16.85 -25.40
C LEU A 505 10.88 -16.45 -26.37
N GLU A 506 10.91 -17.01 -27.57
CA GLU A 506 9.98 -16.70 -28.67
C GLU A 506 8.52 -17.02 -28.29
N ASP A 507 8.29 -18.10 -27.54
CA ASP A 507 6.96 -18.46 -27.05
C ASP A 507 6.34 -17.42 -26.10
N LEU A 508 7.15 -16.51 -25.55
CA LEU A 508 6.79 -15.59 -24.47
C LEU A 508 7.01 -14.11 -24.78
N GLU A 509 7.46 -13.77 -25.99
CA GLU A 509 7.81 -12.40 -26.38
C GLU A 509 6.65 -11.41 -26.17
N ASP A 510 5.42 -11.80 -26.53
CA ASP A 510 4.20 -11.00 -26.34
C ASP A 510 3.92 -10.61 -24.88
N SER A 511 4.42 -11.42 -23.95
CA SER A 511 4.15 -11.33 -22.51
C SER A 511 5.39 -10.97 -21.67
N TRP A 512 6.52 -10.69 -22.33
CA TRP A 512 7.84 -10.59 -21.70
C TRP A 512 7.90 -9.61 -20.52
N ASP A 513 7.36 -8.41 -20.71
CA ASP A 513 7.35 -7.33 -19.72
C ASP A 513 6.02 -7.23 -18.95
N ARG A 514 5.20 -8.28 -18.98
CA ARG A 514 3.88 -8.31 -18.31
C ARG A 514 3.88 -9.21 -17.07
N GLY A 515 2.87 -9.00 -16.24
CA GLY A 515 2.63 -9.77 -15.02
C GLY A 515 3.31 -9.23 -13.77
N ILE A 516 2.78 -9.63 -12.61
CA ILE A 516 3.32 -9.39 -11.28
C ILE A 516 3.39 -10.75 -10.56
N PRO A 517 4.59 -11.31 -10.33
CA PRO A 517 5.91 -10.84 -10.80
C PRO A 517 6.02 -10.83 -12.34
N ARG A 518 6.97 -10.06 -12.89
CA ARG A 518 7.19 -9.98 -14.36
C ARG A 518 7.71 -11.30 -14.91
N ILE A 519 7.21 -11.75 -16.07
CA ILE A 519 7.62 -13.03 -16.68
C ILE A 519 9.12 -13.09 -16.97
N ASN A 520 9.71 -11.99 -17.46
CA ASN A 520 11.14 -11.91 -17.75
C ASN A 520 12.06 -12.27 -16.56
N THR A 521 11.57 -12.20 -15.32
CA THR A 521 12.34 -12.58 -14.12
C THR A 521 12.69 -14.07 -14.09
N LEU A 522 11.94 -14.92 -14.79
CA LEU A 522 12.20 -16.37 -14.89
C LEU A 522 13.50 -16.70 -15.64
N PHE A 523 13.94 -15.78 -16.50
CA PHE A 523 15.10 -15.92 -17.38
C PHE A 523 16.34 -15.18 -16.85
N GLN A 524 16.32 -14.76 -15.58
CA GLN A 524 17.49 -14.15 -14.96
C GLN A 524 18.63 -15.16 -14.78
N LYS A 525 19.86 -14.69 -15.01
CA LYS A 525 21.09 -15.46 -14.80
C LYS A 525 21.21 -16.00 -13.37
N ASP A 526 20.83 -15.18 -12.39
CA ASP A 526 21.00 -15.47 -10.95
C ASP A 526 19.78 -16.13 -10.29
N ARG A 527 18.82 -16.67 -11.06
CA ARG A 527 17.55 -17.19 -10.49
C ARG A 527 17.76 -18.27 -9.42
N HIS A 528 18.79 -19.09 -9.57
CA HIS A 528 19.10 -20.20 -8.65
C HIS A 528 19.55 -19.70 -7.27
N THR A 529 20.25 -18.57 -7.22
CA THR A 529 20.66 -17.97 -5.94
C THR A 529 19.51 -17.17 -5.32
N LEU A 530 18.72 -16.48 -6.14
CA LEU A 530 17.54 -15.72 -5.70
C LEU A 530 16.46 -16.60 -5.07
N ALA A 531 16.40 -17.89 -5.42
CA ALA A 531 15.49 -18.84 -4.79
C ALA A 531 15.65 -18.92 -3.26
N TYR A 532 16.88 -18.72 -2.75
CA TYR A 532 17.19 -18.74 -1.32
C TYR A 532 16.98 -17.38 -0.63
N ASP A 533 16.80 -16.30 -1.38
CA ASP A 533 16.60 -14.95 -0.82
C ASP A 533 15.14 -14.76 -0.37
N LYS A 534 14.81 -15.28 0.81
CA LYS A 534 13.49 -15.15 1.44
C LYS A 534 13.42 -13.92 2.37
N GLY A 535 12.21 -13.36 2.51
CA GLY A 535 11.97 -12.22 3.40
C GLY A 535 12.60 -10.90 2.96
N TRP A 536 12.98 -10.79 1.68
CA TRP A 536 13.67 -9.62 1.12
C TRP A 536 12.84 -8.32 1.19
N ARG A 537 11.50 -8.40 1.15
CA ARG A 537 10.60 -7.24 1.24
C ARG A 537 10.74 -6.53 2.59
N VAL A 538 10.57 -7.27 3.69
CA VAL A 538 10.77 -6.75 5.06
C VAL A 538 12.18 -6.22 5.24
N ARG A 539 13.18 -6.95 4.73
CA ARG A 539 14.58 -6.53 4.80
C ARG A 539 14.81 -5.19 4.10
N THR A 540 14.17 -4.96 2.96
CA THR A 540 14.29 -3.73 2.19
C THR A 540 13.64 -2.54 2.89
N ASP A 541 12.48 -2.75 3.54
CA ASP A 541 11.87 -1.70 4.37
C ASP A 541 12.75 -1.36 5.58
N PHE A 542 13.32 -2.36 6.24
CA PHE A 542 14.22 -2.18 7.39
C PHE A 542 15.56 -1.52 7.03
N LYS A 543 15.92 -1.43 5.74
CA LYS A 543 17.11 -0.68 5.29
C LYS A 543 17.07 0.78 5.70
N GLN A 544 15.90 1.36 5.96
CA GLN A 544 15.79 2.76 6.42
C GLN A 544 16.49 3.01 7.77
N TYR A 545 16.64 1.98 8.61
CA TYR A 545 17.37 2.07 9.88
C TYR A 545 18.87 1.80 9.73
N GLN A 546 19.27 1.26 8.58
CA GLN A 546 20.66 0.86 8.28
C GLN A 546 21.40 1.88 7.45
N VAL A 547 20.71 2.45 6.48
CA VAL A 547 21.30 3.32 5.48
C VAL A 547 20.63 4.67 5.56
N LEU A 548 21.42 5.71 5.80
CA LEU A 548 20.93 7.10 5.86
C LEU A 548 20.35 7.58 4.52
N LYS A 549 20.80 6.98 3.40
CA LYS A 549 20.27 7.25 2.07
C LYS A 549 18.83 6.72 1.97
N ASN A 550 17.89 7.64 1.81
CA ASN A 550 16.48 7.31 1.56
C ASN A 550 16.30 6.54 0.25
N ASN A 551 15.57 5.42 0.30
CA ASN A 551 15.17 4.62 -0.85
C ASN A 551 13.68 4.85 -1.17
N PRO A 552 13.33 5.50 -2.30
CA PRO A 552 11.94 5.67 -2.71
C PRO A 552 11.28 4.36 -3.16
N PHE A 553 12.07 3.35 -3.57
CA PHE A 553 11.60 2.04 -3.98
C PHE A 553 11.79 1.01 -2.86
N TRP A 554 11.29 1.32 -1.67
CA TRP A 554 11.36 0.43 -0.50
C TRP A 554 10.46 -0.81 -0.66
N TRP A 555 9.43 -0.72 -1.51
CA TRP A 555 8.38 -1.73 -1.67
C TRP A 555 8.67 -2.80 -2.75
N THR A 556 9.63 -2.55 -3.65
CA THR A 556 9.93 -3.43 -4.79
C THR A 556 11.42 -3.74 -4.92
N HIS A 557 11.74 -4.85 -5.57
CA HIS A 557 13.10 -5.21 -5.92
C HIS A 557 13.16 -5.78 -7.34
N GLN A 558 13.96 -5.15 -8.21
CA GLN A 558 13.99 -5.48 -9.64
C GLN A 558 14.39 -6.94 -9.93
N ARG A 559 15.19 -7.57 -9.07
CA ARG A 559 15.54 -8.99 -9.27
C ARG A 559 14.38 -9.94 -9.00
N HIS A 560 13.47 -9.58 -8.09
CA HIS A 560 12.36 -10.45 -7.69
C HIS A 560 11.07 -10.09 -8.42
N ASP A 561 10.72 -8.81 -8.49
CA ASP A 561 9.49 -8.33 -9.12
C ASP A 561 9.65 -8.05 -10.61
N GLY A 562 10.88 -7.83 -11.08
CA GLY A 562 11.16 -7.26 -12.39
C GLY A 562 11.02 -5.74 -12.40
N LYS A 563 11.19 -5.14 -13.58
CA LYS A 563 10.99 -3.69 -13.75
C LYS A 563 9.50 -3.43 -13.98
N LEU A 564 8.86 -2.78 -13.01
CA LEU A 564 7.39 -2.58 -13.02
C LEU A 564 6.92 -1.37 -13.84
N TRP A 565 7.84 -0.57 -14.38
CA TRP A 565 7.51 0.60 -15.21
C TRP A 565 8.53 0.74 -16.33
N ASN A 566 8.07 1.19 -17.50
CA ASN A 566 8.94 1.54 -18.61
C ASN A 566 8.75 3.00 -19.03
N CYS A 567 9.68 3.86 -18.61
CA CYS A 567 9.64 5.28 -18.97
C CYS A 567 10.34 5.59 -20.30
N MET A 568 10.88 4.60 -21.04
CA MET A 568 11.52 4.86 -22.34
C MET A 568 10.52 5.45 -23.35
N THR A 569 9.26 5.04 -23.27
CA THR A 569 8.18 5.55 -24.12
C THR A 569 7.82 7.00 -23.81
N VAL A 570 8.15 7.53 -22.62
CA VAL A 570 7.93 8.96 -22.28
C VAL A 570 8.85 9.86 -23.11
N LEU A 571 10.04 9.35 -23.46
CA LEU A 571 11.08 10.13 -24.15
C LEU A 571 10.95 10.11 -25.67
N ARG A 572 10.14 9.22 -26.26
CA ARG A 572 9.98 9.09 -27.73
C ARG A 572 9.02 10.13 -28.37
N PRO A 573 7.81 10.38 -27.84
CA PRO A 573 6.83 11.28 -28.45
C PRO A 573 7.26 12.74 -28.46
N LEU A 574 8.19 13.14 -27.58
CA LEU A 574 8.76 14.50 -27.57
C LEU A 574 9.59 14.81 -28.84
N PHE A 575 9.89 13.83 -29.68
CA PHE A 575 10.80 13.97 -30.83
C PHE A 575 10.32 13.27 -32.11
N SER A 576 9.07 12.81 -32.17
CA SER A 576 8.49 12.25 -33.40
C SER A 576 7.76 13.28 -34.27
N GLU A 577 7.63 14.52 -33.79
CA GLU A 577 7.11 15.65 -34.56
C GLU A 577 8.19 16.72 -34.77
#